data_AF-A0A950FNR3-F1
#
_entry.id   AF-A0A950FNR3-F1
#
_cell.length_a   1.000
_cell.length_b   1.000
_cell.length_c   1.000
_cell.angle_alpha   90.00
_cell.angle_beta   90.00
_cell.angle_gamma   90.00
#
_symmetry.space_group_name_H-M   'P 1'
#
loop_
_entity.id
_entity.type
_entity.pdbx_description
1 polymer ?
#
loop_
_entity_poly.entity_id
_entity_poly.type
_entity_poly.pdbx_seq_one_letter_code
_entity_poly.pdbx_strand_id
1 'polypeptide(L)'
;MRLQIVSCVAVALVALAQGGPAAAQGSPADALCPRAVPKLAAFNDAKASNDMAKIAVAVRAIADAYELCASEAQVTKGVAVEPTVNYDKTRAAQYLVVEGRALAAGGNTADAIAALKKARHLADDVAIWQPESQAWHASATTGGPGPDSGAAAPGAPPASAGGGNEAHRNTDRGGSRYKDAAVEIRAAADMELKKLEPPAAH
;
A
#
# COMPACT_ATOMS: atom_id res chain seq x y z
N MET A 1 34.88 42.40 17.40
CA MET A 1 33.79 42.14 16.44
C MET A 1 33.48 40.65 16.45
N ARG A 2 32.35 40.24 17.02
CA ARG A 2 31.90 38.84 17.03
C ARG A 2 31.07 38.60 15.77
N LEU A 3 31.65 37.85 14.83
CA LEU A 3 31.01 37.48 13.57
C LEU A 3 29.92 36.44 13.88
N GLN A 4 28.66 36.87 13.97
CA GLN A 4 27.53 35.96 14.05
C GLN A 4 27.36 35.31 12.67
N ILE A 5 27.84 34.07 12.56
CA ILE A 5 27.48 33.16 11.46
C ILE A 5 26.03 32.75 11.72
N VAL A 6 25.10 33.61 11.31
CA VAL A 6 23.69 33.27 11.17
C VAL A 6 23.62 32.32 9.97
N SER A 7 23.79 31.05 10.26
CA SER A 7 23.80 29.97 9.27
C SER A 7 22.40 29.88 8.65
N CYS A 8 22.33 30.15 7.35
CA CYS A 8 21.15 30.06 6.51
C CYS A 8 20.66 28.61 6.36
N VAL A 9 20.12 28.02 7.42
CA VAL A 9 19.41 26.72 7.36
C VAL A 9 17.90 27.00 7.45
N ALA A 10 17.36 27.65 6.43
CA ALA A 10 15.93 27.95 6.36
C ALA A 10 15.37 27.82 4.93
N VAL A 11 15.80 26.81 4.16
CA VAL A 11 15.21 26.50 2.84
C VAL A 11 15.22 24.99 2.57
N ALA A 12 14.55 24.19 3.40
CA ALA A 12 14.36 22.75 3.13
C ALA A 12 13.00 22.18 3.56
N LEU A 13 12.05 23.01 4.00
CA LEU A 13 10.74 22.55 4.48
C LEU A 13 9.65 22.52 3.40
N VAL A 14 9.87 23.11 2.22
CA VAL A 14 8.85 23.20 1.15
C VAL A 14 8.74 21.91 0.32
N ALA A 15 9.74 21.02 0.37
CA ALA A 15 9.76 19.80 -0.46
C ALA A 15 8.86 18.66 0.07
N LEU A 16 8.47 18.67 1.35
CA LEU A 16 7.60 17.62 1.92
C LEU A 16 6.15 17.71 1.46
N ALA A 17 5.72 18.86 0.92
CA ALA A 17 4.32 19.11 0.56
C ALA A 17 3.98 18.85 -0.92
N GLN A 18 4.98 18.77 -1.82
CA GLN A 18 4.71 18.84 -3.27
C GLN A 18 5.12 17.58 -4.06
N GLY A 19 5.84 16.62 -3.45
CA GLY A 19 6.34 15.42 -4.13
C GLY A 19 5.83 14.08 -3.60
N GLY A 20 4.81 14.08 -2.74
CA GLY A 20 4.21 12.84 -2.24
C GLY A 20 3.30 12.17 -3.27
N PRO A 21 3.15 10.83 -3.25
CA PRO A 21 2.22 10.12 -4.14
C PRO A 21 0.85 10.76 -4.05
N ALA A 22 0.20 10.91 -5.21
CA ALA A 22 -1.02 11.67 -5.42
C ALA A 22 -2.00 11.54 -4.23
N ALA A 23 -2.06 12.62 -3.45
CA ALA A 23 -3.08 12.91 -2.46
C ALA A 23 -3.42 11.80 -1.44
N ALA A 24 -2.70 11.81 -0.31
CA ALA A 24 -3.26 11.43 0.99
C ALA A 24 -4.37 12.40 1.47
N GLN A 25 -5.11 13.03 0.55
CA GLN A 25 -6.32 13.78 0.85
C GLN A 25 -7.46 12.77 0.82
N GLY A 26 -7.73 12.14 1.96
CA GLY A 26 -8.98 11.41 2.14
C GLY A 26 -10.16 12.36 1.90
N SER A 27 -11.23 11.85 1.28
CA SER A 27 -12.49 12.57 1.29
C SER A 27 -12.91 12.78 2.75
N PRO A 28 -13.38 13.97 3.17
CA PRO A 28 -13.92 14.17 4.51
C PRO A 28 -15.14 13.28 4.80
N ALA A 29 -15.68 12.61 3.78
CA ALA A 29 -16.70 11.58 3.87
C ALA A 29 -16.13 10.21 3.46
N ASP A 30 -15.08 9.74 4.15
CA ASP A 30 -14.63 8.36 3.98
C ASP A 30 -15.68 7.39 4.54
N ALA A 31 -16.63 7.01 3.68
CA ALA A 31 -17.71 6.10 4.00
C ALA A 31 -17.23 4.66 4.23
N LEU A 32 -16.00 4.32 3.82
CA LEU A 32 -15.43 2.99 4.01
C LEU A 32 -14.80 2.87 5.41
N CYS A 33 -14.12 3.91 5.88
CA CYS A 33 -13.58 3.99 7.25
C CYS A 33 -13.97 5.31 7.96
N PRO A 34 -15.21 5.41 8.51
CA PRO A 34 -15.66 6.60 9.22
C PRO A 34 -14.80 6.98 10.44
N ARG A 35 -14.07 6.01 11.02
CA ARG A 35 -13.17 6.24 12.16
C ARG A 35 -11.97 7.12 11.82
N ALA A 36 -11.54 7.12 10.56
CA ALA A 36 -10.42 7.94 10.10
C ALA A 36 -10.79 9.43 9.94
N VAL A 37 -12.07 9.75 9.71
CA VAL A 37 -12.55 11.12 9.46
C VAL A 37 -12.14 12.13 10.55
N PRO A 38 -12.43 11.91 11.84
CA PRO A 38 -12.00 12.86 12.88
C PRO A 38 -10.46 12.94 13.02
N LYS A 39 -9.73 11.89 12.64
CA LYS A 39 -8.26 11.87 12.68
C LYS A 39 -7.65 12.70 11.54
N LEU A 40 -8.31 12.75 10.39
CA LEU A 40 -7.92 13.63 9.28
C LEU A 40 -8.02 15.10 9.64
N ALA A 41 -9.06 15.51 10.38
CA ALA A 41 -9.17 16.87 10.90
C ALA A 41 -7.98 17.22 11.82
N ALA A 42 -7.68 16.36 12.79
CA ALA A 42 -6.56 16.55 13.71
C ALA A 42 -5.20 16.61 12.99
N PHE A 43 -5.03 15.84 11.91
CA PHE A 43 -3.83 15.93 11.07
C PHE A 43 -3.71 17.26 10.33
N ASN A 44 -4.81 17.81 9.80
CA ASN A 44 -4.79 19.12 9.16
C ASN A 44 -4.41 20.22 10.16
N ASP A 45 -4.91 20.15 11.39
CA ASP A 45 -4.52 21.07 12.48
C ASP A 45 -3.03 20.91 12.84
N ALA A 46 -2.55 19.67 12.93
CA ALA A 46 -1.14 19.39 13.18
C ALA A 46 -0.22 19.96 12.08
N LYS A 47 -0.63 19.85 10.80
CA LYS A 47 0.12 20.43 9.67
C LYS A 47 0.26 21.94 9.79
N ALA A 48 -0.77 22.64 10.26
CA ALA A 48 -0.73 24.09 10.44
C ALA A 48 0.33 24.54 11.48
N SER A 49 0.72 23.65 12.39
CA SER A 49 1.73 23.93 13.42
C SER A 49 3.19 23.81 12.96
N ASN A 50 3.45 23.17 11.81
CA ASN A 50 4.80 22.80 11.33
C ASN A 50 5.65 21.98 12.33
N ASP A 51 5.02 21.38 13.34
CA ASP A 51 5.68 20.53 14.33
C ASP A 51 5.70 19.07 13.85
N MET A 52 6.88 18.56 13.51
CA MET A 52 7.03 17.21 12.97
C MET A 52 6.58 16.12 13.95
N ALA A 53 6.73 16.33 15.26
CA ALA A 53 6.26 15.37 16.26
C ALA A 53 4.74 15.33 16.31
N LYS A 54 4.07 16.50 16.26
CA LYS A 54 2.60 16.55 16.18
C LYS A 54 2.07 15.95 14.88
N ILE A 55 2.74 16.22 13.76
CA ILE A 55 2.41 15.62 12.47
C ILE A 55 2.51 14.11 12.55
N ALA A 56 3.63 13.56 13.05
CA ALA A 56 3.84 12.11 13.19
C ALA A 56 2.75 11.44 14.04
N VAL A 57 2.42 12.02 15.21
CA VAL A 57 1.37 11.50 16.08
C VAL A 57 0.00 11.51 15.38
N ALA A 58 -0.32 12.60 14.67
CA ALA A 58 -1.61 12.73 14.00
C ALA A 58 -1.76 11.74 12.83
N VAL A 59 -0.73 11.54 12.01
CA VAL A 59 -0.78 10.56 10.91
C VAL A 59 -0.77 9.12 11.39
N ARG A 60 -0.06 8.81 12.48
CA ARG A 60 -0.13 7.49 13.12
C ARG A 60 -1.55 7.16 13.54
N ALA A 61 -2.24 8.12 14.16
CA ALA A 61 -3.64 7.93 14.57
C ALA A 61 -4.60 7.70 13.38
N ILE A 62 -4.29 8.25 12.19
CA ILE A 62 -5.04 7.94 10.96
C ILE A 62 -4.73 6.52 10.48
N ALA A 63 -3.45 6.15 10.42
CA ALA A 63 -3.04 4.81 10.00
C ALA A 63 -3.66 3.72 10.89
N ASP A 64 -3.60 3.89 12.21
CA ASP A 64 -4.21 2.99 13.19
C ASP A 64 -5.74 2.87 12.99
N ALA A 65 -6.41 3.97 12.65
CA ALA A 65 -7.85 3.95 12.37
C ALA A 65 -8.19 3.10 11.13
N TYR A 66 -7.41 3.22 10.06
CA TYR A 66 -7.58 2.40 8.86
C TYR A 66 -7.22 0.93 9.11
N GLU A 67 -6.16 0.63 9.84
CA GLU A 67 -5.84 -0.76 10.21
C GLU A 67 -6.96 -1.40 11.02
N LEU A 68 -7.57 -0.65 11.94
CA LEU A 68 -8.71 -1.10 12.70
C LEU A 68 -9.92 -1.37 11.79
N CYS A 69 -10.25 -0.45 10.87
CA CYS A 69 -11.30 -0.66 9.86
C CYS A 69 -11.05 -1.90 8.99
N ALA A 70 -9.80 -2.11 8.55
CA ALA A 70 -9.40 -3.29 7.78
C ALA A 70 -9.65 -4.58 8.56
N SER A 71 -9.22 -4.63 9.83
CA SER A 71 -9.35 -5.81 10.69
C SER A 71 -10.82 -6.13 10.99
N GLU A 72 -11.65 -5.12 11.24
CA GLU A 72 -13.09 -5.29 11.46
C GLU A 72 -13.78 -5.79 10.19
N ALA A 73 -13.41 -5.25 9.03
CA ALA A 73 -13.96 -5.68 7.75
C ALA A 73 -13.60 -7.14 7.43
N GLN A 74 -12.38 -7.57 7.74
CA GLN A 74 -11.94 -8.97 7.57
C GLN A 74 -12.79 -9.95 8.41
N VAL A 75 -13.15 -9.56 9.64
CA VAL A 75 -13.91 -10.42 10.56
C VAL A 75 -15.41 -10.40 10.27
N THR A 76 -15.99 -9.22 9.99
CA THR A 76 -17.45 -9.03 9.97
C THR A 76 -18.11 -9.24 8.62
N LYS A 77 -17.41 -8.96 7.51
CA LYS A 77 -18.01 -8.99 6.16
C LYS A 77 -17.83 -10.31 5.42
N GLY A 78 -17.17 -11.29 6.03
CA GLY A 78 -16.92 -12.61 5.44
C GLY A 78 -16.17 -12.52 4.12
N VAL A 79 -14.83 -12.65 4.15
CA VAL A 79 -13.95 -12.82 2.96
C VAL A 79 -13.99 -11.71 1.88
N ALA A 80 -14.89 -10.72 1.94
CA ALA A 80 -14.95 -9.62 0.98
C ALA A 80 -13.80 -8.61 1.22
N VAL A 81 -12.58 -9.01 0.82
CA VAL A 81 -11.34 -8.22 0.92
C VAL A 81 -11.43 -6.93 0.09
N GLU A 82 -12.15 -6.95 -1.03
CA GLU A 82 -12.41 -5.78 -1.88
C GLU A 82 -13.89 -5.36 -1.78
N PRO A 83 -14.23 -4.05 -1.74
CA PRO A 83 -13.36 -2.87 -1.59
C PRO A 83 -12.52 -2.78 -0.33
N THR A 84 -13.06 -3.30 0.77
CA THR A 84 -12.93 -2.62 2.07
C THR A 84 -11.52 -2.79 2.64
N VAL A 85 -11.05 -4.03 2.73
CA VAL A 85 -9.79 -4.36 3.41
C VAL A 85 -8.60 -3.81 2.63
N ASN A 86 -8.56 -4.00 1.31
CA ASN A 86 -7.45 -3.52 0.49
C ASN A 86 -7.43 -1.98 0.39
N TYR A 87 -8.60 -1.33 0.38
CA TYR A 87 -8.68 0.13 0.48
C TYR A 87 -8.05 0.62 1.79
N ASP A 88 -8.50 0.06 2.91
CA ASP A 88 -8.06 0.49 4.24
C ASP A 88 -6.56 0.21 4.45
N LYS A 89 -6.06 -0.97 4.06
CA LYS A 89 -4.60 -1.27 4.09
C LYS A 89 -3.79 -0.30 3.24
N THR A 90 -4.26 0.03 2.03
CA THR A 90 -3.60 0.99 1.14
C THR A 90 -3.53 2.36 1.79
N ARG A 91 -4.64 2.83 2.39
CA ARG A 91 -4.68 4.12 3.09
C ARG A 91 -3.76 4.13 4.31
N ALA A 92 -3.79 3.10 5.15
CA ALA A 92 -2.88 2.96 6.29
C ALA A 92 -1.41 3.04 5.84
N ALA A 93 -1.05 2.31 4.78
CA ALA A 93 0.30 2.33 4.22
C ALA A 93 0.72 3.73 3.74
N GLN A 94 -0.18 4.48 3.07
CA GLN A 94 0.08 5.87 2.67
C GLN A 94 0.42 6.75 3.87
N TYR A 95 -0.37 6.70 4.94
CA TYR A 95 -0.13 7.52 6.13
C TYR A 95 1.12 7.11 6.91
N LEU A 96 1.47 5.82 6.94
CA LEU A 96 2.71 5.34 7.54
C LEU A 96 3.97 5.85 6.78
N VAL A 97 3.89 6.05 5.46
CA VAL A 97 4.99 6.72 4.72
C VAL A 97 5.13 8.18 5.18
N VAL A 98 4.01 8.89 5.37
CA VAL A 98 4.02 10.26 5.89
C VAL A 98 4.58 10.30 7.31
N GLU A 99 4.20 9.33 8.15
CA GLU A 99 4.71 9.17 9.51
C GLU A 99 6.22 8.98 9.52
N GLY A 100 6.72 8.04 8.71
CA GLY A 100 8.15 7.77 8.59
C GLY A 100 8.95 9.02 8.20
N ARG A 101 8.43 9.81 7.24
CA ARG A 101 9.04 11.09 6.85
C ARG A 101 9.05 12.12 7.97
N ALA A 102 7.93 12.27 8.69
CA ALA A 102 7.83 13.21 9.80
C ALA A 102 8.77 12.83 10.95
N LEU A 103 8.82 11.54 11.30
CA LEU A 103 9.72 11.01 12.33
C LEU A 103 11.19 11.20 11.95
N ALA A 104 11.56 10.91 10.69
CA ALA A 104 12.91 11.14 10.19
C ALA A 104 13.29 12.62 10.24
N ALA A 105 12.39 13.52 9.81
CA ALA A 105 12.60 14.96 9.89
C ALA A 105 12.72 15.46 11.34
N GLY A 106 12.06 14.79 12.29
CA GLY A 106 12.19 15.03 13.74
C GLY A 106 13.41 14.39 14.40
N GLY A 107 14.28 13.72 13.64
CA GLY A 107 15.47 13.03 14.17
C GLY A 107 15.19 11.69 14.86
N ASN A 108 13.96 11.18 14.78
CA ASN A 108 13.58 9.89 15.35
C ASN A 108 13.71 8.76 14.31
N THR A 109 14.95 8.43 13.96
CA THR A 109 15.28 7.48 12.89
C THR A 109 14.76 6.06 13.15
N ALA A 110 14.83 5.58 14.41
CA ALA A 110 14.39 4.22 14.75
C ALA A 110 12.89 4.04 14.50
N ASP A 111 12.07 4.97 14.99
CA ASP A 111 10.62 4.92 14.79
C ASP A 111 10.25 5.17 13.32
N ALA A 112 11.01 6.03 12.62
CA ALA A 112 10.82 6.24 11.19
C ALA A 112 10.99 4.95 10.38
N ILE A 113 12.05 4.17 10.66
CA ILE A 113 12.29 2.88 10.02
C ILE A 113 11.16 1.90 10.33
N ALA A 114 10.68 1.86 11.58
CA ALA A 114 9.58 0.98 11.97
C ALA A 114 8.29 1.31 11.20
N ALA A 115 7.92 2.59 11.11
CA ALA A 115 6.75 3.04 10.35
C ALA A 115 6.86 2.68 8.86
N LEU A 116 8.02 2.91 8.24
CA LEU A 116 8.24 2.62 6.82
C LEU A 116 8.24 1.13 6.50
N LYS A 117 8.81 0.28 7.37
CA LYS A 117 8.72 -1.18 7.22
C LYS A 117 7.27 -1.66 7.31
N LYS A 118 6.49 -1.10 8.23
CA LYS A 118 5.06 -1.40 8.36
C LYS A 118 4.28 -0.95 7.11
N ALA A 119 4.56 0.25 6.60
CA ALA A 119 3.96 0.75 5.35
C ALA A 119 4.21 -0.21 4.18
N ARG A 120 5.47 -0.64 4.02
CA ARG A 120 5.86 -1.61 3.00
C ARG A 120 5.11 -2.94 3.14
N HIS A 121 5.02 -3.47 4.35
CA HIS A 121 4.31 -4.74 4.59
C HIS A 121 2.84 -4.65 4.18
N LEU A 122 2.12 -3.60 4.59
CA LEU A 122 0.71 -3.39 4.22
C LEU A 122 0.54 -3.20 2.71
N ALA A 123 1.47 -2.52 2.05
CA ALA A 123 1.47 -2.36 0.61
C ALA A 123 1.74 -3.69 -0.13
N ASP A 124 2.70 -4.49 0.34
CA ASP A 124 2.98 -5.81 -0.22
C ASP A 124 1.75 -6.72 -0.13
N ASP A 125 1.07 -6.75 1.02
CA ASP A 125 -0.18 -7.50 1.22
C ASP A 125 -1.24 -7.18 0.16
N VAL A 126 -1.42 -5.90 -0.19
CA VAL A 126 -2.39 -5.47 -1.21
C VAL A 126 -1.90 -5.79 -2.62
N ALA A 127 -0.62 -5.58 -2.89
CA ALA A 127 -0.04 -5.75 -4.23
C ALA A 127 -0.02 -7.22 -4.69
N ILE A 128 0.18 -8.16 -3.76
CA ILE A 128 0.20 -9.60 -4.06
C ILE A 128 -1.19 -10.25 -3.93
N TRP A 129 -2.19 -9.53 -3.40
CA TRP A 129 -3.51 -10.09 -3.19
C TRP A 129 -4.14 -10.56 -4.51
N GLN A 130 -4.80 -11.71 -4.44
CA GLN A 130 -5.59 -12.32 -5.50
C GLN A 130 -6.92 -12.80 -4.89
N PRO A 131 -8.06 -12.70 -5.62
CA PRO A 131 -9.31 -13.29 -5.16
C PRO A 131 -9.16 -14.82 -5.06
N GLU A 132 -9.80 -15.44 -4.07
CA GLU A 132 -9.68 -16.89 -3.79
C GLU A 132 -10.05 -17.77 -5.00
N SER A 133 -11.03 -17.34 -5.81
CA SER A 133 -11.40 -18.01 -7.05
C SER A 133 -10.23 -18.12 -8.05
N GLN A 134 -9.25 -17.22 -7.98
CA GLN A 134 -8.06 -17.26 -8.83
C GLN A 134 -6.88 -18.01 -8.22
N ALA A 135 -6.76 -18.02 -6.89
CA ALA A 135 -5.76 -18.85 -6.21
C ALA A 135 -5.93 -20.33 -6.57
N TRP A 136 -7.18 -20.78 -6.73
CA TRP A 136 -7.49 -22.15 -7.15
C TRP A 136 -7.15 -22.44 -8.62
N HIS A 137 -7.41 -21.50 -9.54
CA HIS A 137 -7.03 -21.69 -10.95
C HIS A 137 -5.52 -21.62 -11.20
N ALA A 138 -4.80 -20.80 -10.43
CA ALA A 138 -3.34 -20.74 -10.50
C ALA A 138 -2.70 -22.08 -10.07
N SER A 139 -3.21 -22.73 -9.02
CA SER A 139 -2.69 -24.02 -8.57
C SER A 139 -3.06 -25.19 -9.48
N ALA A 140 -4.22 -25.16 -10.13
CA ALA A 140 -4.65 -26.20 -11.07
C ALA A 140 -3.84 -26.21 -12.40
N THR A 141 -3.29 -25.06 -12.81
CA THR A 141 -2.57 -24.96 -14.10
C THR A 141 -1.12 -25.46 -14.02
N THR A 142 -0.52 -25.48 -12.82
CA THR A 142 0.90 -25.84 -12.61
C THR A 142 1.11 -27.29 -12.15
N GLY A 143 0.04 -28.05 -11.89
CA GLY A 143 0.11 -29.32 -11.14
C GLY A 143 -0.54 -30.54 -11.78
N GLY A 144 -0.97 -30.49 -13.05
CA GLY A 144 -1.50 -31.67 -13.74
C GLY A 144 -0.38 -32.45 -14.45
N PRO A 145 -0.02 -33.68 -14.03
CA PRO A 145 0.63 -34.61 -14.94
C PRO A 145 -0.36 -34.84 -16.08
N GLY A 146 -0.06 -34.29 -17.26
CA GLY A 146 -0.83 -34.57 -18.46
C GLY A 146 -0.93 -36.08 -18.60
N PRO A 147 -2.12 -36.68 -18.66
CA PRO A 147 -2.23 -38.09 -18.96
C PRO A 147 -1.62 -38.27 -20.35
N ASP A 148 -0.48 -38.93 -20.36
CA ASP A 148 -0.05 -39.90 -21.35
C ASP A 148 -0.79 -39.75 -22.67
N SER A 149 -0.08 -39.17 -23.65
CA SER A 149 -0.51 -39.06 -25.03
C SER A 149 -0.64 -40.48 -25.60
N GLY A 150 -1.77 -41.11 -25.31
CA GLY A 150 -2.18 -42.37 -25.90
C GLY A 150 -2.29 -42.17 -27.42
N ALA A 151 -1.51 -42.97 -28.13
CA ALA A 151 -1.42 -43.06 -29.57
C ALA A 151 -2.73 -42.70 -30.31
N ALA A 152 -2.64 -41.68 -31.17
CA ALA A 152 -3.67 -41.37 -32.14
C ALA A 152 -3.86 -42.55 -33.10
N ALA A 153 -5.04 -43.15 -33.10
CA ALA A 153 -5.44 -44.08 -34.14
C ALA A 153 -5.54 -43.35 -35.49
N PRO A 154 -4.97 -43.88 -36.58
CA PRO A 154 -5.05 -43.24 -37.89
C PRO A 154 -6.45 -43.41 -38.48
N GLY A 155 -7.18 -42.31 -38.67
CA GLY A 155 -8.41 -42.30 -39.49
C GLY A 155 -9.64 -41.57 -38.94
N ALA A 156 -9.59 -40.96 -37.75
CA ALA A 156 -10.72 -40.17 -37.25
C ALA A 156 -10.73 -38.75 -37.88
N PRO A 157 -11.87 -38.26 -38.41
CA PRO A 157 -11.99 -36.89 -38.90
C PRO A 157 -11.76 -35.89 -37.75
N PRO A 158 -11.17 -34.72 -38.01
CA PRO A 158 -10.94 -33.73 -36.97
C PRO A 158 -12.28 -33.28 -36.41
N ALA A 159 -12.57 -33.66 -35.17
CA ALA A 159 -13.68 -33.12 -34.43
C ALA A 159 -13.45 -31.61 -34.30
N SER A 160 -14.24 -30.84 -35.05
CA SER A 160 -14.42 -29.41 -34.85
C SER A 160 -15.08 -29.22 -33.49
N ALA A 161 -14.28 -29.28 -32.43
CA ALA A 161 -14.66 -28.79 -31.13
C ALA A 161 -14.41 -27.29 -31.13
N GLY A 162 -15.33 -26.57 -31.79
CA GLY A 162 -15.65 -25.18 -31.47
C GLY A 162 -16.21 -25.11 -30.06
N GLY A 163 -15.37 -25.40 -29.07
CA GLY A 163 -15.60 -25.03 -27.69
C GLY A 163 -15.04 -23.63 -27.56
N GLY A 164 -15.87 -22.63 -27.85
CA GLY A 164 -15.58 -21.25 -27.49
C GLY A 164 -15.35 -21.22 -25.99
N ASN A 165 -14.07 -21.29 -25.59
CA ASN A 165 -13.62 -20.73 -24.33
C ASN A 165 -13.75 -19.21 -24.48
N GLU A 166 -15.00 -18.75 -24.59
CA GLU A 166 -15.46 -17.52 -23.98
C GLU A 166 -15.32 -17.71 -22.46
N ALA A 167 -14.08 -17.93 -22.03
CA ALA A 167 -13.62 -17.32 -20.81
C ALA A 167 -13.97 -15.84 -21.03
N HIS A 168 -15.14 -15.45 -20.52
CA HIS A 168 -15.41 -14.10 -20.08
C HIS A 168 -14.06 -13.53 -19.70
N ARG A 169 -13.57 -12.56 -20.50
CA ARG A 169 -12.31 -11.87 -20.25
C ARG A 169 -12.34 -11.54 -18.78
N ASN A 170 -11.61 -12.32 -18.00
CA ASN A 170 -11.72 -12.31 -16.57
C ASN A 170 -11.00 -11.03 -16.15
N THR A 171 -11.70 -9.91 -16.22
CA THR A 171 -11.23 -8.59 -15.79
C THR A 171 -10.79 -8.63 -14.34
N ASP A 172 -11.21 -9.67 -13.61
CA ASP A 172 -10.81 -9.94 -12.24
C ASP A 172 -9.38 -10.52 -12.13
N ARG A 173 -8.69 -10.88 -13.23
CA ARG A 173 -7.27 -11.31 -13.21
C ARG A 173 -6.27 -10.21 -12.83
N GLY A 174 -6.75 -8.96 -12.67
CA GLY A 174 -5.91 -7.82 -12.34
C GLY A 174 -5.28 -7.83 -10.93
N GLY A 175 -5.77 -8.67 -10.02
CA GLY A 175 -5.46 -8.56 -8.59
C GLY A 175 -6.28 -7.44 -7.93
N SER A 176 -5.76 -6.86 -6.84
CA SER A 176 -6.43 -5.71 -6.19
C SER A 176 -6.53 -4.52 -7.14
N ARG A 177 -7.66 -3.82 -7.14
CA ARG A 177 -7.81 -2.52 -7.83
C ARG A 177 -6.94 -1.41 -7.22
N TYR A 178 -6.36 -1.67 -6.05
CA TYR A 178 -5.40 -0.79 -5.37
C TYR A 178 -3.95 -1.22 -5.58
N LYS A 179 -3.69 -2.24 -6.42
CA LYS A 179 -2.36 -2.81 -6.66
C LYS A 179 -1.34 -1.76 -7.10
N ASP A 180 -1.68 -0.92 -8.08
CA ASP A 180 -0.74 0.08 -8.60
C ASP A 180 -0.37 1.11 -7.52
N ALA A 181 -1.37 1.59 -6.77
CA ALA A 181 -1.14 2.48 -5.62
C ALA A 181 -0.27 1.80 -4.54
N ALA A 182 -0.49 0.52 -4.26
CA ALA A 182 0.31 -0.24 -3.32
C ALA A 182 1.77 -0.38 -3.79
N VAL A 183 2.01 -0.62 -5.09
CA VAL A 183 3.36 -0.66 -5.67
C VAL A 183 4.07 0.68 -5.52
N GLU A 184 3.38 1.79 -5.77
CA GLU A 184 3.93 3.14 -5.58
C GLU A 184 4.27 3.43 -4.12
N ILE A 185 3.39 3.04 -3.19
CA ILE A 185 3.63 3.21 -1.74
C ILE A 185 4.84 2.40 -1.29
N ARG A 186 4.98 1.16 -1.76
CA ARG A 186 6.15 0.33 -1.49
C ARG A 186 7.43 0.99 -1.99
N ALA A 187 7.43 1.45 -3.24
CA ALA A 187 8.58 2.15 -3.81
C ALA A 187 8.93 3.41 -3.01
N ALA A 188 7.92 4.18 -2.57
CA ALA A 188 8.12 5.33 -1.70
C ALA A 188 8.74 4.94 -0.34
N ALA A 189 8.24 3.87 0.29
CA ALA A 189 8.78 3.38 1.56
C ALA A 189 10.23 2.92 1.42
N ASP A 190 10.57 2.16 0.37
CA ASP A 190 11.93 1.71 0.10
C ASP A 190 12.88 2.88 -0.16
N MET A 191 12.44 3.91 -0.88
CA MET A 191 13.22 5.14 -1.10
C MET A 191 13.50 5.88 0.21
N GLU A 192 12.53 5.98 1.12
CA GLU A 192 12.76 6.61 2.43
C GLU A 192 13.67 5.74 3.32
N LEU A 193 13.47 4.42 3.35
CA LEU A 193 14.32 3.50 4.12
C LEU A 193 15.78 3.63 3.71
N LYS A 194 16.06 3.67 2.41
CA LYS A 194 17.42 3.85 1.88
C LYS A 194 18.10 5.14 2.35
N LYS A 195 17.35 6.21 2.59
CA LYS A 195 17.90 7.48 3.12
C LYS A 195 18.30 7.39 4.59
N LEU A 196 17.75 6.41 5.31
CA LEU A 196 17.95 6.23 6.76
C LEU A 196 18.99 5.15 7.08
N GLU A 197 19.52 4.45 6.07
CA GLU A 197 20.60 3.48 6.25
C GLU A 197 21.88 4.20 6.73
N PRO A 198 22.59 3.65 7.72
CA PRO A 198 23.88 4.19 8.12
C PRO A 198 24.84 4.14 6.93
N PRO A 199 25.72 5.14 6.75
CA PRO A 199 26.71 5.11 5.70
C PRO A 199 27.54 3.82 5.83
N ALA A 200 27.73 3.11 4.72
CA ALA A 200 28.56 1.92 4.71
C ALA A 200 29.95 2.28 5.28
N ALA A 201 30.39 1.55 6.31
CA ALA A 201 31.74 1.71 6.83
C ALA A 201 32.72 1.30 5.72
N HIS A 202 33.41 2.29 5.13
CA HIS A 202 34.45 2.12 4.14
C HIS A 202 35.81 1.93 4.80
#